data_AF-A0A6J5GU49-F1
#
_entry.id   AF-A0A6J5GU49-F1
#
_cell.length_a   1.000
_cell.length_b   1.000
_cell.length_c   1.000
_cell.angle_alpha   90.00
_cell.angle_beta   90.00
_cell.angle_gamma   90.00
#
_symmetry.space_group_name_H-M   'P 1'
#
loop_
_entity.id
_entity.type
_entity.pdbx_description
1 polymer ?
#
loop_
_entity_poly.entity_id
_entity_poly.type
_entity_poly.pdbx_seq_one_letter_code
_entity_poly.pdbx_strand_id
1 'polypeptide(L)' 'MSQLNASARDRIYTLCARAVSSAGREAESLFLARLTLLLFERVGDEVLCEEAIGTALRDLPTPSLSA' A
#
# COMPACT_ATOMS: atom_id res chain seq x y z
N MET A 1 -14.30 5.90 9.79
CA MET A 1 -12.92 5.40 10.05
C MET A 1 -12.06 6.58 10.47
N SER A 2 -11.29 6.46 11.55
CA SER A 2 -10.43 7.56 12.02
C SER A 2 -9.17 7.64 11.16
N GLN A 3 -8.88 8.80 10.58
CA GLN A 3 -7.65 9.02 9.82
C GLN A 3 -6.42 9.01 10.75
N LEU A 4 -5.33 8.39 10.30
CA LEU A 4 -4.04 8.51 10.96
C LEU A 4 -3.63 9.98 11.00
N ASN A 5 -3.22 10.46 12.18
CA ASN A 5 -2.57 11.76 12.30
C ASN A 5 -1.22 11.75 11.57
N ALA A 6 -0.67 12.94 11.30
CA ALA A 6 0.53 13.09 10.47
C ALA A 6 1.74 12.30 11.02
N SER A 7 1.96 12.31 12.33
CA SER A 7 3.09 11.61 12.95
C SER A 7 2.93 10.09 12.86
N ALA A 8 1.73 9.57 13.09
CA ALA A 8 1.44 8.15 12.94
C ALA A 8 1.61 7.71 11.47
N ARG A 9 1.16 8.53 10.53
CA ARG A 9 1.31 8.27 9.09
C ARG A 9 2.78 8.19 8.68
N ASP A 10 3.61 9.13 9.14
CA ASP A 10 5.04 9.15 8.85
C ASP A 10 5.79 7.94 9.41
N ARG A 11 5.47 7.55 10.66
CA ARG A 11 6.03 6.34 11.29
C ARG A 11 5.64 5.06 10.54
N ILE A 12 4.37 4.93 10.17
CA ILE A 12 3.88 3.77 9.40
C ILE A 12 4.52 3.73 8.02
N TYR A 13 4.64 4.88 7.33
CA TYR A 13 5.34 4.97 6.06
C TYR A 13 6.79 4.49 6.17
N THR A 14 7.52 4.98 7.17
CA THR A 14 8.91 4.55 7.44
C THR A 14 9.00 3.05 7.70
N LEU A 15 8.07 2.47 8.46
CA LEU A 15 8.02 1.04 8.72
C LEU A 15 7.74 0.24 7.44
N CYS A 16 6.79 0.66 6.61
CA CYS A 16 6.50 0.04 5.33
C CYS A 16 7.72 0.07 4.40
N ALA A 17 8.39 1.22 4.26
CA ALA A 17 9.58 1.36 3.42
C ALA A 17 10.71 0.41 3.86
N ARG A 18 10.93 0.28 5.17
CA ARG A 18 11.90 -0.67 5.73
C ARG A 18 11.50 -2.13 5.48
N ALA A 19 10.22 -2.45 5.63
CA ALA A 19 9.72 -3.81 5.39
C ALA A 19 9.85 -4.21 3.92
N VAL A 20 9.49 -3.33 2.99
CA VAL A 20 9.70 -3.52 1.54
C VAL A 20 11.18 -3.75 1.23
N SER A 21 12.05 -2.89 1.76
CA SER A 21 13.50 -3.03 1.58
C SER A 21 14.03 -4.36 2.13
N SER A 22 13.45 -4.84 3.23
CA SER A 22 13.84 -6.10 3.88
C SER A 22 13.33 -7.33 3.13
N ALA A 23 12.16 -7.24 2.49
CA ALA A 23 11.64 -8.30 1.62
C ALA A 23 12.53 -8.50 0.38
N GLY A 24 13.13 -7.41 -0.12
CA GLY A 24 14.01 -7.44 -1.28
C GLY A 24 13.25 -7.53 -2.61
N ARG A 25 13.94 -7.21 -3.70
CA ARG A 25 13.32 -7.04 -5.04
C ARG A 25 12.53 -8.25 -5.53
N GLU A 26 12.99 -9.47 -5.23
CA GLU A 26 12.34 -10.69 -5.71
C GLU A 26 11.02 -10.99 -4.98
N ALA A 27 10.90 -10.58 -3.71
CA ALA A 27 9.73 -10.86 -2.88
C ALA A 27 8.87 -9.62 -2.60
N GLU A 28 9.26 -8.43 -3.09
CA GLU A 28 8.57 -7.16 -2.84
C GLU A 28 7.09 -7.22 -3.22
N SER A 29 6.77 -7.66 -4.44
CA SER A 29 5.38 -7.75 -4.90
C SER A 29 4.56 -8.75 -4.07
N LEU A 30 5.17 -9.88 -3.68
CA LEU A 30 4.52 -10.89 -2.85
C LEU A 30 4.26 -10.35 -1.43
N PHE A 31 5.23 -9.65 -0.85
CA PHE A 31 5.10 -8.99 0.44
C PHE A 31 3.98 -7.95 0.42
N LEU A 32 3.94 -7.07 -0.58
CA LEU A 32 2.92 -6.04 -0.71
C LEU A 32 1.52 -6.64 -0.91
N ALA A 33 1.39 -7.68 -1.73
CA ALA A 33 0.13 -8.40 -1.90
C ALA A 33 -0.36 -9.00 -0.58
N ARG A 34 0.53 -9.65 0.18
CA ARG A 34 0.19 -10.25 1.48
C ARG A 34 -0.16 -9.19 2.53
N LEU A 35 0.61 -8.11 2.62
CA LEU A 35 0.33 -7.00 3.54
C LEU A 35 -1.04 -6.38 3.25
N THR A 36 -1.34 -6.13 1.98
CA THR A 36 -2.63 -5.59 1.54
C THR A 36 -3.78 -6.52 1.88
N LEU A 37 -3.64 -7.83 1.63
CA LEU A 37 -4.66 -8.81 1.99
C LEU A 37 -4.96 -8.81 3.50
N LEU A 38 -3.93 -8.80 4.34
CA LEU A 38 -4.10 -8.72 5.80
C LEU A 38 -4.83 -7.45 6.24
N LEU A 39 -4.61 -6.32 5.55
CA LEU A 39 -5.32 -5.07 5.83
C LEU A 39 -6.78 -5.12 5.36
N PHE A 40 -7.05 -5.70 4.19
CA PHE A 40 -8.41 -5.89 3.68
C PHE A 40 -9.24 -6.84 4.52
N GLU A 41 -8.65 -7.90 5.07
CA GLU A 41 -9.30 -8.74 6.10
C GLU A 41 -9.71 -7.91 7.33
N ARG A 42 -8.99 -6.82 7.63
CA ARG A 42 -9.36 -5.90 8.72
C ARG A 42 -10.46 -4.92 8.34
N VAL A 43 -10.59 -4.58 7.05
CA VAL A 43 -11.68 -3.76 6.51
C VAL A 43 -12.97 -4.56 6.46
N GLY A 44 -12.92 -5.81 5.98
CA GLY A 44 -14.05 -6.74 5.96
C GLY A 44 -15.18 -6.39 4.99
N ASP A 45 -14.95 -5.43 4.08
CA ASP A 45 -15.92 -4.96 3.08
C ASP A 45 -15.27 -5.04 1.69
N GLU A 46 -15.77 -5.96 0.87
CA GLU A 46 -15.26 -6.26 -0.48
C GLU A 46 -15.35 -5.05 -1.41
N VAL A 47 -16.49 -4.33 -1.40
CA VAL A 47 -16.72 -3.18 -2.28
C VAL A 47 -15.75 -2.05 -1.95
N LEU A 48 -15.54 -1.77 -0.66
CA LEU A 48 -14.54 -0.78 -0.24
C LEU A 48 -13.12 -1.17 -0.62
N CYS A 49 -12.79 -2.47 -0.62
CA CYS A 49 -11.49 -2.96 -1.06
C CYS A 49 -11.32 -2.79 -2.58
N GLU A 50 -12.33 -3.12 -3.38
CA GLU A 50 -12.34 -2.91 -4.84
C GLU A 50 -12.19 -1.43 -5.21
N GLU A 51 -12.92 -0.54 -4.53
CA GLU A 51 -12.82 0.91 -4.71
C GLU A 51 -11.42 1.44 -4.39
N ALA A 52 -10.82 0.94 -3.31
CA ALA A 52 -9.45 1.31 -2.91
C ALA A 52 -8.42 0.86 -3.96
N ILE A 53 -8.52 -0.37 -4.47
CA ILE A 53 -7.66 -0.88 -5.54
C ILE A 53 -7.81 -0.01 -6.80
N GLY A 54 -9.06 0.26 -7.20
CA GLY A 54 -9.34 1.08 -8.38
C GLY A 54 -8.79 2.50 -8.24
N THR A 55 -8.85 3.08 -7.04
CA THR A 55 -8.26 4.40 -6.74
C THR A 55 -6.75 4.37 -6.84
N ALA A 56 -6.09 3.39 -6.20
CA ALA A 56 -4.65 3.25 -6.25
C ALA A 56 -4.12 3.07 -7.68
N LEU A 57 -4.83 2.32 -8.53
CA LEU A 57 -4.48 2.13 -9.94
C LEU A 57 -4.60 3.43 -10.76
N ARG A 58 -5.60 4.26 -10.49
CA ARG A 58 -5.78 5.56 -11.18
C ARG A 58 -4.72 6.58 -10.78
N ASP A 59 -4.27 6.53 -9.52
CA ASP A 59 -3.29 7.47 -8.98
C ASP A 59 -1.83 7.04 -9.25
N LEU A 60 -1.61 5.88 -9.89
CA LEU A 60 -0.27 5.48 -10.32
C LEU A 60 0.27 6.56 -11.27
N PRO A 61 1.43 7.17 -10.97
CA PRO A 61 2.04 8.07 -11.91
C PRO A 61 2.35 7.29 -13.19
N THR A 62 1.82 7.74 -14.33
CA THR A 62 2.29 7.25 -15.62
C THR A 62 3.80 7.43 -15.65
N PRO A 63 4.59 6.38 -15.97
CA PRO A 63 6.03 6.55 -16.08
C PRO A 63 6.27 7.65 -17.11
N SER A 64 6.84 8.78 -16.67
CA SER A 64 7.32 9.80 -17.58
C SER A 64 8.42 9.16 -18.41
N LEU A 65 8.10 8.79 -19.64
CA LEU A 65 9.09 8.55 -20.70
C LEU A 65 9.71 9.90 -21.07
N SER A 66 10.43 10.49 -20.13
CA SER A 66 11.26 11.67 -20.35
C SER A 66 12.68 11.29 -19.95
N ALA A 67 13.41 10.86 -20.99
CA ALA A 67 14.83 11.03 -21.29
C ALA A 67 15.85 11.15 -20.15
#